data_AF-A0A519TDV2-F1
#
_entry.id   AF-A0A519TDV2-F1
#
_cell.length_a   1.000
_cell.length_b   1.000
_cell.length_c   1.000
_cell.angle_alpha   90.00
_cell.angle_beta   90.00
_cell.angle_gamma   90.00
#
_symmetry.space_group_name_H-M   'P 1'
#
loop_
_entity.id
_entity.type
_entity.pdbx_description
1 polymer ?
#
loop_
_entity_poly.entity_id
_entity_poly.type
_entity_poly.pdbx_seq_one_letter_code
_entity_poly.pdbx_strand_id
1 'polypeptide(L)'
;PLLNLEKTKRTTYEIAVYVGSLLCIPLIFVMVKNTAYTDYFMYTIGIVALIYFIYETAMVKEIKAQYKLIAAFVFIFCYFIFMAISEQSGGSLSLFAKDNLSHNLLGLSIDPNVINNSVNSFFVIVFSPIVGLLWIGMYKRKIEPNTVVKFGLGFLLLALSFYVFYATRFFANDQGISSLNIFTLAYLLLTLGELCLGPIGMSIITKLSPKKMFGMMMGLWFLSSAFGQLAAGKLGAEMSSIDNASLMTKLVAYTEGYKSLALYSLIAGVALIAFSQLVKKLMGEVR
;
A
#
# COMPACT_ATOMS: atom_id res chain seq x y z
N PRO A 1 25.69 -9.88 8.91
CA PRO A 1 26.30 -8.63 8.39
C PRO A 1 27.57 -8.15 9.12
N LEU A 2 27.70 -8.36 10.45
CA LEU A 2 28.81 -7.82 11.26
C LEU A 2 29.83 -8.87 11.75
N LEU A 3 29.84 -10.07 11.16
CA LEU A 3 30.71 -11.18 11.59
C LEU A 3 32.21 -10.90 11.34
N ASN A 4 32.51 -9.93 10.47
CA ASN A 4 33.87 -9.56 10.10
C ASN A 4 34.49 -8.51 11.06
N LEU A 5 33.72 -8.03 12.06
CA LEU A 5 34.18 -7.04 13.02
C LEU A 5 34.64 -7.71 14.32
N GLU A 6 35.61 -7.09 14.99
CA GLU A 6 36.01 -7.48 16.34
C GLU A 6 34.80 -7.51 17.29
N LYS A 7 34.75 -8.53 18.16
CA LYS A 7 33.63 -8.78 19.07
C LYS A 7 33.25 -7.53 19.86
N THR A 8 34.23 -6.78 20.37
CA THR A 8 34.01 -5.55 21.14
C THR A 8 33.32 -4.46 20.32
N LYS A 9 33.80 -4.19 19.09
CA LYS A 9 33.18 -3.20 18.20
C LYS A 9 31.78 -3.61 17.78
N ARG A 10 31.57 -4.89 17.52
CA ARG A 10 30.24 -5.45 17.23
C ARG A 10 29.28 -5.22 18.40
N THR A 11 29.69 -5.54 19.63
CA THR A 11 28.88 -5.31 20.83
C THR A 11 28.55 -3.82 21.00
N THR A 12 29.52 -2.92 20.77
CA THR A 12 29.28 -1.48 20.83
C THR A 12 28.25 -1.02 19.80
N TYR A 13 28.32 -1.50 18.55
CA TYR A 13 27.32 -1.16 17.54
C TYR A 13 25.94 -1.73 17.85
N GLU A 14 25.86 -2.96 18.36
CA GLU A 14 24.59 -3.56 18.80
C GLU A 14 23.96 -2.73 19.94
N ILE A 15 24.74 -2.38 20.96
CA ILE A 15 24.28 -1.52 22.07
C ILE A 15 23.87 -0.14 21.54
N ALA A 16 24.64 0.47 20.65
CA ALA A 16 24.31 1.77 20.07
C ALA A 16 22.98 1.74 19.29
N VAL A 17 22.68 0.64 18.58
CA VAL A 17 21.38 0.46 17.90
C VAL A 17 20.25 0.35 18.89
N TYR A 18 20.40 -0.43 19.98
CA TYR A 18 19.36 -0.54 21.01
C TYR A 18 19.12 0.79 21.73
N VAL A 19 20.20 1.47 22.16
CA VAL A 19 20.12 2.78 22.81
C VAL A 19 19.52 3.81 21.86
N GLY A 20 19.97 3.86 20.61
CA GLY A 20 19.40 4.72 19.59
C GLY A 20 17.91 4.47 19.37
N SER A 21 17.50 3.21 19.29
CA SER A 21 16.09 2.84 19.13
C SER A 21 15.24 3.29 20.32
N LEU A 22 15.74 3.13 21.56
CA LEU A 22 15.08 3.61 22.76
C LEU A 22 14.98 5.14 22.80
N LEU A 23 16.03 5.85 22.39
CA LEU A 23 16.05 7.31 22.31
C LEU A 23 15.11 7.86 21.21
N CYS A 24 14.80 7.07 20.19
CA CYS A 24 13.80 7.43 19.19
C CYS A 24 12.37 7.36 19.74
N ILE A 25 12.08 6.58 20.79
CA ILE A 25 10.71 6.40 21.30
C ILE A 25 10.10 7.72 21.78
N PRO A 26 10.76 8.55 22.63
CA PRO A 26 10.21 9.85 23.03
C PRO A 26 9.95 10.78 21.83
N LEU A 27 10.85 10.78 20.83
CA LEU A 27 10.70 11.59 19.63
C LEU A 27 9.46 11.16 18.83
N ILE A 28 9.30 9.86 18.59
CA ILE A 28 8.13 9.30 17.90
C ILE A 28 6.86 9.60 18.69
N PHE A 29 6.89 9.48 20.02
CA PHE A 29 5.74 9.79 20.88
C PHE A 29 5.29 11.25 20.73
N VAL A 30 6.23 12.20 20.69
CA VAL A 30 5.93 13.62 20.43
C VAL A 30 5.29 13.81 19.05
N MET A 31 5.80 13.12 18.03
CA MET A 31 5.26 13.18 16.66
C MET A 31 3.86 12.56 16.54
N VAL A 32 3.58 11.49 17.29
CA VAL A 32 2.25 10.85 17.36
C VAL A 32 1.25 11.76 18.07
N LYS A 33 1.67 12.43 19.14
CA LYS A 33 0.79 13.35 19.89
C LYS A 33 0.45 14.62 19.11
N ASN A 34 1.40 15.12 18.31
CA ASN A 34 1.18 16.28 17.44
C ASN A 34 1.53 15.94 15.99
N THR A 35 0.50 15.63 15.22
CA THR A 35 0.59 15.20 13.82
C THR A 35 1.25 16.24 12.92
N ALA A 36 1.28 17.53 13.30
CA ALA A 36 1.99 18.56 12.54
C ALA A 36 3.50 18.26 12.45
N TYR A 37 4.11 17.72 13.51
CA TYR A 37 5.53 17.31 13.46
C TYR A 37 5.76 16.13 12.52
N THR A 38 4.80 15.20 12.45
CA THR A 38 4.83 14.12 11.47
C THR A 38 4.75 14.67 10.05
N ASP A 39 3.85 15.62 9.79
CA ASP A 39 3.72 16.28 8.49
C ASP A 39 5.02 17.01 8.09
N TYR A 40 5.60 17.83 8.97
CA TYR A 40 6.85 18.55 8.70
C TYR A 40 8.00 17.58 8.40
N PHE A 41 8.16 16.53 9.19
CA PHE A 41 9.19 15.52 8.97
C PHE A 41 8.99 14.83 7.61
N MET A 42 7.78 14.36 7.32
CA MET A 42 7.44 13.65 6.10
C MET A 42 7.66 14.54 4.86
N TYR A 43 7.12 15.76 4.83
CA TYR A 43 7.32 16.65 3.68
C TYR A 43 8.79 16.99 3.45
N THR A 44 9.55 17.21 4.53
CA THR A 44 10.99 17.50 4.43
C THR A 44 11.75 16.31 3.83
N ILE A 45 11.57 15.11 4.37
CA ILE A 45 12.29 13.92 3.88
C ILE A 45 11.86 13.54 2.46
N GLY A 46 10.59 13.75 2.09
CA GLY A 46 10.10 13.51 0.74
C GLY A 46 10.76 14.42 -0.29
N ILE A 47 10.83 15.73 -0.02
CA ILE A 47 11.51 16.69 -0.91
C ILE A 47 12.99 16.35 -1.03
N VAL A 48 13.67 16.10 0.09
CA VAL A 48 15.10 15.74 0.10
C VAL A 48 15.34 14.44 -0.69
N ALA A 49 14.53 13.41 -0.47
CA ALA A 49 14.66 12.13 -1.16
C ALA A 49 14.41 12.26 -2.67
N LEU A 50 13.44 13.08 -3.09
CA LEU A 50 13.15 13.31 -4.49
C LEU A 50 14.27 14.09 -5.19
N ILE A 51 14.79 15.15 -4.55
CA ILE A 51 15.94 15.92 -5.07
C ILE A 51 17.15 15.01 -5.18
N TYR A 52 17.44 14.21 -4.15
CA TYR A 52 18.56 13.28 -4.16
C TYR A 52 18.42 12.21 -5.24
N PHE A 53 17.21 11.67 -5.43
CA PHE A 53 16.92 10.73 -6.52
C PHE A 53 17.16 11.34 -7.90
N ILE A 54 16.68 12.57 -8.13
CA ILE A 54 16.86 13.29 -9.40
C ILE A 54 18.35 13.57 -9.65
N TYR A 55 19.07 14.02 -8.63
CA TYR A 55 20.51 14.28 -8.69
C TYR A 55 21.30 13.01 -9.05
N GLU A 56 21.10 11.93 -8.30
CA GLU A 56 21.79 10.66 -8.54
C GLU A 56 21.45 10.10 -9.92
N THR A 57 20.18 10.16 -10.32
CA THR A 57 19.75 9.70 -11.66
C THR A 57 20.42 10.53 -12.77
N ALA A 58 20.51 11.86 -12.63
CA ALA A 58 21.18 12.71 -13.62
C ALA A 58 22.70 12.48 -13.70
N MET A 59 23.33 12.06 -12.60
CA MET A 59 24.76 11.75 -12.53
C MET A 59 25.11 10.39 -13.14
N VAL A 60 24.13 9.52 -13.39
CA VAL A 60 24.36 8.25 -14.09
C VAL A 60 24.73 8.50 -15.55
N LYS A 61 25.97 8.18 -15.94
CA LYS A 61 26.47 8.42 -17.30
C LYS A 61 25.74 7.62 -18.39
N GLU A 62 25.22 6.44 -18.07
CA GLU A 62 24.56 5.56 -19.02
C GLU A 62 23.07 5.89 -19.15
N ILE A 63 22.65 6.40 -20.32
CA ILE A 63 21.26 6.81 -20.55
C ILE A 63 20.24 5.66 -20.36
N LYS A 64 20.62 4.43 -20.72
CA LYS A 64 19.77 3.24 -20.50
C LYS A 64 19.53 2.97 -19.02
N ALA A 65 20.52 3.22 -18.17
CA ALA A 65 20.37 3.07 -16.72
C ALA A 65 19.48 4.19 -16.13
N GLN A 66 19.56 5.42 -16.66
CA GLN A 66 18.61 6.49 -16.29
C GLN A 66 17.16 6.09 -16.59
N TYR A 67 16.88 5.55 -17.79
CA TYR A 67 15.53 5.09 -18.13
C TYR A 67 15.02 3.97 -17.21
N LYS A 68 15.88 3.04 -16.79
CA LYS A 68 15.49 2.01 -15.82
C LYS A 68 15.18 2.58 -14.44
N LEU A 69 15.94 3.59 -13.98
CA LEU A 69 15.65 4.30 -12.73
C LEU A 69 14.33 5.06 -12.80
N ILE A 70 14.03 5.71 -13.93
CA ILE A 70 12.73 6.35 -14.17
C ILE A 70 11.60 5.31 -14.14
N ALA A 71 11.78 4.15 -14.78
CA ALA A 71 10.81 3.06 -14.70
C ALA A 71 10.60 2.57 -13.27
N ALA A 72 11.67 2.42 -12.49
CA ALA A 72 11.59 2.05 -11.07
C ALA A 72 10.82 3.10 -10.26
N PHE A 73 11.04 4.39 -10.53
CA PHE A 73 10.30 5.46 -9.89
C PHE A 73 8.79 5.43 -10.25
N VAL A 74 8.43 5.09 -11.48
CA VAL A 74 7.01 4.85 -11.85
C VAL A 74 6.41 3.75 -10.97
N PHE A 75 7.10 2.63 -10.75
CA PHE A 75 6.60 1.58 -9.85
C PHE A 75 6.50 2.03 -8.39
N ILE A 76 7.47 2.82 -7.89
CA ILE A 76 7.45 3.41 -6.54
C ILE A 76 6.24 4.34 -6.39
N PHE A 77 5.98 5.20 -7.38
CA PHE A 77 4.85 6.11 -7.37
C PHE A 77 3.50 5.38 -7.45
N CYS A 78 3.40 4.36 -8.31
CA CYS A 78 2.24 3.49 -8.34
C CYS A 78 2.04 2.77 -7.01
N TYR A 79 3.10 2.26 -6.38
CA TYR A 79 3.00 1.62 -5.08
C TYR A 79 2.53 2.60 -4.00
N PHE A 80 3.01 3.85 -4.00
CA PHE A 80 2.49 4.91 -3.14
C PHE A 80 0.97 5.08 -3.29
N ILE A 81 0.45 5.20 -4.52
CA ILE A 81 -1.00 5.34 -4.76
C ILE A 81 -1.75 4.11 -4.26
N PHE A 82 -1.23 2.91 -4.56
CA PHE A 82 -1.84 1.66 -4.09
C PHE A 82 -1.95 1.65 -2.56
N MET A 83 -0.85 1.95 -1.86
CA MET A 83 -0.80 2.00 -0.40
C MET A 83 -1.73 3.08 0.18
N ALA A 84 -1.78 4.27 -0.44
CA ALA A 84 -2.68 5.34 -0.02
C ALA A 84 -4.16 4.94 -0.06
N ILE A 85 -4.52 4.01 -0.94
CA ILE A 85 -5.89 3.52 -1.08
C ILE A 85 -6.11 2.23 -0.27
N SER A 86 -5.16 1.30 -0.23
CA SER A 86 -5.33 0.01 0.47
C SER A 86 -5.25 0.13 1.99
N GLU A 87 -4.47 1.07 2.52
CA GLU A 87 -4.20 1.22 3.96
C GLU A 87 -5.31 1.96 4.74
N GLN A 88 -6.56 1.84 4.29
CA GLN A 88 -7.71 2.43 4.98
C GLN A 88 -8.13 1.64 6.23
N SER A 89 -7.55 0.45 6.46
CA SER A 89 -7.82 -0.43 7.60
C SER A 89 -7.53 0.22 8.96
N GLY A 90 -6.52 1.09 9.03
CA GLY A 90 -6.17 1.85 10.23
C GLY A 90 -6.96 3.16 10.41
N GLY A 91 -7.78 3.54 9.42
CA GLY A 91 -8.52 4.81 9.38
C GLY A 91 -10.00 4.60 9.12
N SER A 92 -10.46 5.02 7.95
CA SER A 92 -11.90 5.04 7.61
C SER A 92 -12.58 3.66 7.72
N LEU A 93 -11.92 2.56 7.33
CA LEU A 93 -12.53 1.22 7.40
C LEU A 93 -12.70 0.74 8.86
N SER A 94 -11.80 1.11 9.76
CA SER A 94 -11.92 0.82 11.20
C SER A 94 -13.11 1.56 11.82
N LEU A 95 -13.25 2.85 11.51
CA LEU A 95 -14.39 3.65 11.98
C LEU A 95 -15.71 3.17 11.36
N PHE A 96 -15.71 2.80 10.08
CA PHE A 96 -16.85 2.19 9.42
C PHE A 96 -17.23 0.84 10.04
N ALA A 97 -16.25 0.01 10.37
CA ALA A 97 -16.48 -1.27 11.04
C ALA A 97 -17.10 -1.08 12.42
N LYS A 98 -16.64 -0.08 13.17
CA LYS A 98 -17.19 0.26 14.49
C LYS A 98 -18.64 0.78 14.40
N ASP A 99 -18.91 1.70 13.48
CA ASP A 99 -20.16 2.47 13.49
C ASP A 99 -21.26 1.89 12.57
N ASN A 100 -20.88 1.23 11.48
CA ASN A 100 -21.79 0.94 10.36
C ASN A 100 -21.88 -0.54 9.96
N LEU A 101 -21.27 -1.47 10.71
CA LEU A 101 -21.35 -2.90 10.40
C LEU A 101 -22.11 -3.71 11.44
N SER A 102 -22.87 -4.69 10.96
CA SER A 102 -23.51 -5.70 11.80
C SER A 102 -22.45 -6.60 12.43
N HIS A 103 -22.73 -7.16 13.59
CA HIS A 103 -21.86 -8.17 14.22
C HIS A 103 -22.02 -9.57 13.60
N ASN A 104 -22.77 -9.73 12.52
CA ASN A 104 -23.09 -11.04 11.94
C ASN A 104 -22.15 -11.36 10.76
N LEU A 105 -21.25 -12.33 10.96
CA LEU A 105 -20.46 -12.95 9.91
C LEU A 105 -20.91 -14.40 9.72
N LEU A 106 -21.52 -14.73 8.59
CA LEU A 106 -22.00 -16.08 8.24
C LEU A 106 -22.87 -16.76 9.34
N GLY A 107 -23.62 -15.98 10.13
CA GLY A 107 -24.43 -16.46 11.24
C GLY A 107 -23.74 -16.44 12.61
N LEU A 108 -22.45 -16.10 12.66
CA LEU A 108 -21.66 -15.98 13.89
C LEU A 108 -21.60 -14.51 14.34
N SER A 109 -21.73 -14.29 15.64
CA SER A 109 -21.58 -12.96 16.24
C SER A 109 -20.10 -12.63 16.46
N ILE A 110 -19.52 -11.78 15.62
CA ILE A 110 -18.11 -11.35 15.67
C ILE A 110 -18.04 -9.82 15.61
N ASP A 111 -17.13 -9.25 16.41
CA ASP A 111 -16.84 -7.82 16.35
C ASP A 111 -16.27 -7.44 14.97
N PRO A 112 -16.89 -6.48 14.25
CA PRO A 112 -16.41 -6.05 12.94
C PRO A 112 -14.95 -5.57 12.91
N ASN A 113 -14.45 -4.97 13.99
CA ASN A 113 -13.06 -4.52 14.08
C ASN A 113 -12.07 -5.69 14.15
N VAL A 114 -12.47 -6.82 14.73
CA VAL A 114 -11.65 -8.04 14.68
C VAL A 114 -11.47 -8.46 13.22
N ILE A 115 -12.55 -8.42 12.42
CA ILE A 115 -12.48 -8.74 10.99
C ILE A 115 -11.62 -7.72 10.24
N ASN A 116 -11.85 -6.42 10.43
CA ASN A 116 -11.08 -5.33 9.79
C ASN A 116 -9.56 -5.49 9.97
N ASN A 117 -9.12 -5.90 11.17
CA ASN A 117 -7.69 -5.98 11.52
C ASN A 117 -7.04 -7.35 11.27
N SER A 118 -7.81 -8.42 11.06
CA SER A 118 -7.27 -9.78 10.93
C SER A 118 -7.47 -10.42 9.57
N VAL A 119 -8.53 -10.04 8.84
CA VAL A 119 -8.96 -10.82 7.68
C VAL A 119 -8.03 -10.67 6.47
N ASN A 120 -7.38 -9.50 6.30
CA ASN A 120 -6.36 -9.32 5.28
C ASN A 120 -5.20 -10.32 5.48
N SER A 121 -4.62 -10.38 6.69
CA SER A 121 -3.56 -11.33 7.03
C SER A 121 -3.98 -12.79 6.82
N PHE A 122 -5.21 -13.13 7.22
CA PHE A 122 -5.78 -14.46 6.96
C PHE A 122 -5.83 -14.78 5.46
N PHE A 123 -6.37 -13.86 4.65
CA PHE A 123 -6.45 -14.06 3.20
C PHE A 123 -5.07 -14.10 2.54
N VAL A 124 -4.09 -13.32 3.00
CA VAL A 124 -2.71 -13.41 2.51
C VAL A 124 -2.16 -14.82 2.73
N ILE A 125 -2.30 -15.37 3.94
CA ILE A 125 -1.81 -16.71 4.27
C ILE A 125 -2.49 -17.78 3.39
N VAL A 126 -3.80 -17.69 3.21
CA VAL A 126 -4.58 -18.69 2.46
C VAL A 126 -4.36 -18.58 0.95
N PHE A 127 -4.38 -17.36 0.39
CA PHE A 127 -4.38 -17.15 -1.06
C PHE A 127 -3.00 -16.91 -1.67
N SER A 128 -1.98 -16.54 -0.90
CA SER A 128 -0.60 -16.40 -1.40
C SER A 128 -0.10 -17.66 -2.14
N PRO A 129 -0.23 -18.90 -1.60
CA PRO A 129 0.20 -20.10 -2.33
C PRO A 129 -0.65 -20.34 -3.59
N ILE A 130 -1.95 -20.06 -3.56
CA ILE A 130 -2.87 -20.25 -4.69
C ILE A 130 -2.48 -19.30 -5.84
N VAL A 131 -2.31 -18.02 -5.54
CA VAL A 131 -1.90 -16.99 -6.49
C VAL A 131 -0.49 -17.29 -7.03
N GLY A 132 0.42 -17.74 -6.18
CA GLY A 132 1.77 -18.17 -6.59
C GLY A 132 1.74 -19.33 -7.59
N LEU A 133 0.95 -20.37 -7.31
CA LEU A 133 0.77 -21.51 -8.23
C LEU A 133 0.10 -21.10 -9.55
N LEU A 134 -0.84 -20.15 -9.50
CA LEU A 134 -1.47 -19.57 -10.68
C LEU A 134 -0.42 -18.90 -11.59
N TRP A 135 0.47 -18.07 -11.02
CA TRP A 135 1.55 -17.44 -11.79
C TRP A 135 2.51 -18.47 -12.39
N ILE A 136 2.92 -19.48 -11.63
CA ILE A 136 3.77 -20.58 -12.14
C ILE A 136 3.08 -21.33 -13.28
N GLY A 137 1.78 -21.60 -13.16
CA GLY A 137 0.98 -22.23 -14.21
C GLY A 137 0.91 -21.40 -15.49
N MET A 138 0.70 -20.08 -15.36
CA MET A 138 0.70 -19.15 -16.49
C MET A 138 2.08 -19.03 -17.14
N TYR A 139 3.15 -19.03 -16.34
CA TYR A 139 4.53 -19.03 -16.82
C TYR A 139 4.84 -20.28 -17.65
N LYS A 140 4.46 -21.47 -17.15
CA LYS A 140 4.63 -22.74 -17.89
C LYS A 140 3.87 -22.76 -19.22
N ARG A 141 2.71 -22.08 -19.28
CA ARG A 141 1.90 -21.92 -20.50
C ARG A 141 2.34 -20.77 -21.40
N LYS A 142 3.38 -20.01 -21.03
CA LYS A 142 3.87 -18.82 -21.76
C LYS A 142 2.82 -17.71 -21.96
N ILE A 143 1.82 -17.64 -21.08
CA ILE A 143 0.73 -16.63 -21.10
C ILE A 143 0.82 -15.65 -19.92
N GLU A 144 1.90 -15.74 -19.13
CA GLU A 144 2.09 -14.87 -17.98
C GLU A 144 2.10 -13.39 -18.39
N PRO A 145 1.24 -12.54 -17.79
CA PRO A 145 1.28 -11.12 -18.02
C PRO A 145 2.62 -10.55 -17.53
N ASN A 146 3.12 -9.57 -18.26
CA ASN A 146 4.30 -8.82 -17.82
C ASN A 146 4.05 -8.08 -16.50
N THR A 147 5.14 -7.73 -15.82
CA THR A 147 5.15 -7.04 -14.52
C THR A 147 4.25 -5.79 -14.47
N VAL A 148 4.25 -4.95 -15.51
CA VAL A 148 3.40 -3.75 -15.55
C VAL A 148 1.91 -4.10 -15.57
N VAL A 149 1.52 -5.12 -16.35
CA VAL A 149 0.13 -5.60 -16.40
C VAL A 149 -0.27 -6.25 -15.08
N LYS A 150 0.62 -6.98 -14.41
CA LYS A 150 0.32 -7.53 -13.07
C LYS A 150 0.06 -6.45 -12.03
N PHE A 151 0.86 -5.37 -12.03
CA PHE A 151 0.57 -4.20 -11.20
C PHE A 151 -0.79 -3.58 -11.56
N GLY A 152 -1.09 -3.44 -12.85
CA GLY A 152 -2.39 -2.94 -13.32
C GLY A 152 -3.56 -3.81 -12.85
N LEU A 153 -3.43 -5.14 -12.91
CA LEU A 153 -4.44 -6.08 -12.40
C LEU A 153 -4.67 -5.89 -10.89
N GLY A 154 -3.61 -5.65 -10.11
CA GLY A 154 -3.76 -5.37 -8.69
C GLY A 154 -4.53 -4.08 -8.41
N PHE A 155 -4.32 -3.02 -9.21
CA PHE A 155 -5.14 -1.81 -9.16
C PHE A 155 -6.60 -2.03 -9.56
N LEU A 156 -6.87 -2.86 -10.56
CA LEU A 156 -8.23 -3.21 -10.95
C LEU A 156 -8.96 -4.01 -9.85
N LEU A 157 -8.24 -4.92 -9.18
CA LEU A 157 -8.78 -5.65 -8.02
C LEU A 157 -9.01 -4.72 -6.83
N LEU A 158 -8.12 -3.76 -6.59
CA LEU A 158 -8.30 -2.72 -5.57
C LEU A 158 -9.52 -1.84 -5.88
N ALA A 159 -9.69 -1.44 -7.15
CA ALA A 159 -10.86 -0.69 -7.59
C ALA A 159 -12.15 -1.47 -7.35
N LEU A 160 -12.16 -2.76 -7.72
CA LEU A 160 -13.29 -3.65 -7.48
C LEU A 160 -13.57 -3.80 -5.99
N SER A 161 -12.54 -3.97 -5.15
CA SER A 161 -12.67 -4.01 -3.70
C SER A 161 -13.35 -2.76 -3.15
N PHE A 162 -12.86 -1.58 -3.50
CA PHE A 162 -13.44 -0.32 -3.03
C PHE A 162 -14.84 -0.07 -3.58
N TYR A 163 -15.15 -0.60 -4.77
CA TYR A 163 -16.52 -0.61 -5.27
C TYR A 163 -17.43 -1.54 -4.45
N VAL A 164 -16.93 -2.69 -3.99
CA VAL A 164 -17.67 -3.57 -3.06
C VAL A 164 -17.82 -2.92 -1.68
N PHE A 165 -16.80 -2.21 -1.16
CA PHE A 165 -16.94 -1.39 0.05
C PHE A 165 -18.02 -0.31 -0.13
N TYR A 166 -18.06 0.37 -1.28
CA TYR A 166 -19.17 1.28 -1.62
C TYR A 166 -20.53 0.55 -1.61
N ALA A 167 -20.59 -0.63 -2.23
CA ALA A 167 -21.83 -1.40 -2.37
C ALA A 167 -22.43 -1.85 -1.04
N THR A 168 -21.66 -1.87 0.06
CA THR A 168 -22.17 -2.14 1.42
C THR A 168 -23.38 -1.27 1.76
N ARG A 169 -23.47 -0.02 1.27
CA ARG A 169 -24.65 0.84 1.49
C ARG A 169 -25.97 0.22 1.05
N PHE A 170 -25.96 -0.62 0.01
CA PHE A 170 -27.17 -1.25 -0.53
C PHE A 170 -27.63 -2.46 0.30
N PHE A 171 -26.80 -2.90 1.25
CA PHE A 171 -27.10 -3.96 2.21
C PHE A 171 -27.35 -3.39 3.61
N ALA A 172 -27.49 -2.07 3.74
CA ALA A 172 -27.76 -1.42 5.01
C ALA A 172 -29.25 -1.45 5.35
N ASN A 173 -29.57 -1.57 6.63
CA ASN A 173 -30.91 -1.40 7.15
C ASN A 173 -31.25 0.10 7.35
N ASP A 174 -32.48 0.38 7.79
CA ASP A 174 -32.97 1.74 8.05
C ASP A 174 -32.17 2.49 9.12
N GLN A 175 -31.40 1.76 9.95
CA GLN A 175 -30.53 2.32 10.98
C GLN A 175 -29.12 2.64 10.46
N GLY A 176 -28.80 2.36 9.19
CA GLY A 176 -27.47 2.60 8.63
C GLY A 176 -26.42 1.53 8.99
N ILE A 177 -26.87 0.37 9.46
CA ILE A 177 -26.02 -0.80 9.74
C ILE A 177 -26.01 -1.73 8.53
N SER A 178 -24.82 -2.04 8.02
CA SER A 178 -24.56 -2.83 6.82
C SER A 178 -23.96 -4.21 7.10
N SER A 179 -23.81 -5.02 6.05
CA SER A 179 -23.38 -6.41 6.09
C SER A 179 -21.86 -6.57 6.25
N LEU A 180 -21.48 -7.25 7.34
CA LEU A 180 -20.09 -7.66 7.58
C LEU A 180 -19.60 -8.71 6.56
N ASN A 181 -20.50 -9.50 5.96
CA ASN A 181 -20.14 -10.46 4.90
C ASN A 181 -19.65 -9.76 3.64
N ILE A 182 -20.35 -8.70 3.20
CA ILE A 182 -19.98 -7.92 2.01
C ILE A 182 -18.68 -7.15 2.26
N PHE A 183 -18.52 -6.60 3.46
CA PHE A 183 -17.28 -5.97 3.89
C PHE A 183 -16.09 -6.95 3.88
N THR A 184 -16.30 -8.18 4.36
CA THR A 184 -15.29 -9.24 4.32
C THR A 184 -14.93 -9.65 2.88
N LEU A 185 -15.91 -9.71 1.98
CA LEU A 185 -15.68 -9.97 0.56
C LEU A 185 -14.85 -8.86 -0.11
N ALA A 186 -15.10 -7.60 0.24
CA ALA A 186 -14.26 -6.49 -0.24
C ALA A 186 -12.80 -6.69 0.19
N TYR A 187 -12.55 -7.03 1.45
CA TYR A 187 -11.20 -7.35 1.93
C TYR A 187 -10.53 -8.48 1.15
N LEU A 188 -11.26 -9.53 0.76
CA LEU A 188 -10.70 -10.59 -0.08
C LEU A 188 -10.17 -10.03 -1.41
N LEU A 189 -10.96 -9.18 -2.07
CA LEU A 189 -10.56 -8.56 -3.34
C LEU A 189 -9.36 -7.62 -3.16
N LEU A 190 -9.33 -6.85 -2.07
CA LEU A 190 -8.19 -6.00 -1.70
C LEU A 190 -6.92 -6.85 -1.57
N THR A 191 -6.99 -7.94 -0.80
CA THR A 191 -5.85 -8.83 -0.58
C THR A 191 -5.41 -9.51 -1.87
N LEU A 192 -6.32 -9.96 -2.72
CA LEU A 192 -5.95 -10.51 -4.04
C LEU A 192 -5.22 -9.46 -4.91
N GLY A 193 -5.62 -8.19 -4.81
CA GLY A 193 -4.91 -7.08 -5.45
C GLY A 193 -3.50 -6.90 -4.88
N GLU A 194 -3.35 -6.93 -3.56
CA GLU A 194 -2.06 -6.80 -2.86
C GLU A 194 -1.08 -7.92 -3.25
N LEU A 195 -1.58 -9.16 -3.33
CA LEU A 195 -0.79 -10.33 -3.75
C LEU A 195 -0.28 -10.22 -5.20
N CYS A 196 -0.87 -9.36 -6.02
CA CYS A 196 -0.36 -9.07 -7.36
C CYS A 196 0.84 -8.10 -7.36
N LEU A 197 1.01 -7.28 -6.31
CA LEU A 197 2.06 -6.24 -6.26
C LEU A 197 3.23 -6.62 -5.35
N GLY A 198 2.97 -7.16 -4.16
CA GLY A 198 3.96 -7.29 -3.09
C GLY A 198 5.28 -7.99 -3.49
N PRO A 199 5.25 -9.24 -3.99
CA PRO A 199 6.45 -9.97 -4.40
C PRO A 199 7.18 -9.35 -5.60
N ILE A 200 6.46 -8.59 -6.42
CA ILE A 200 6.94 -8.06 -7.69
C ILE A 200 7.67 -6.73 -7.51
N GLY A 201 7.15 -5.86 -6.63
CA GLY A 201 7.69 -4.54 -6.36
C GLY A 201 9.16 -4.57 -5.94
N MET A 202 9.48 -5.31 -4.89
CA MET A 202 10.87 -5.39 -4.39
C MET A 202 11.83 -6.00 -5.40
N SER A 203 11.38 -6.99 -6.17
CA SER A 203 12.19 -7.60 -7.23
C SER A 203 12.46 -6.62 -8.39
N ILE A 204 11.45 -5.82 -8.79
CA ILE A 204 11.61 -4.92 -9.93
C ILE A 204 12.49 -3.72 -9.58
N ILE A 205 12.37 -3.17 -8.37
CA ILE A 205 13.24 -2.08 -7.91
C ILE A 205 14.70 -2.51 -7.92
N THR A 206 15.02 -3.69 -7.41
CA THR A 206 16.41 -4.19 -7.41
C THR A 206 16.92 -4.49 -8.82
N LYS A 207 16.10 -5.07 -9.71
CA LYS A 207 16.50 -5.36 -11.10
C LYS A 207 16.71 -4.12 -11.97
N LEU A 208 15.96 -3.04 -11.72
CA LEU A 208 16.05 -1.79 -12.48
C LEU A 208 17.13 -0.85 -11.95
N SER A 209 17.62 -1.07 -10.74
CA SER A 209 18.62 -0.20 -10.11
C SER A 209 20.05 -0.66 -10.40
N PRO A 210 21.02 0.26 -10.53
CA PRO A 210 22.43 -0.08 -10.44
C PRO A 210 22.78 -0.59 -9.04
N LYS A 211 23.72 -1.54 -8.91
CA LYS A 211 24.14 -2.12 -7.61
C LYS A 211 24.51 -1.07 -6.56
N LYS A 212 25.15 0.02 -6.98
CA LYS A 212 25.55 1.14 -6.10
C LYS A 212 24.36 1.92 -5.51
N MET A 213 23.21 1.87 -6.17
CA MET A 213 22.00 2.63 -5.83
C MET A 213 20.93 1.77 -5.14
N PHE A 214 21.21 0.48 -4.86
CA PHE A 214 20.25 -0.42 -4.22
C PHE A 214 19.73 0.15 -2.89
N GLY A 215 20.62 0.65 -2.02
CA GLY A 215 20.21 1.22 -0.73
C GLY A 215 19.25 2.40 -0.88
N MET A 216 19.57 3.33 -1.78
CA MET A 216 18.72 4.50 -2.06
C MET A 216 17.35 4.07 -2.59
N MET A 217 17.31 3.19 -3.58
CA MET A 217 16.08 2.77 -4.26
C MET A 217 15.17 1.95 -3.34
N MET A 218 15.76 1.12 -2.47
CA MET A 218 15.01 0.44 -1.40
C MET A 218 14.51 1.41 -0.35
N GLY A 219 15.30 2.44 0.00
CA GLY A 219 14.86 3.53 0.86
C GLY A 219 13.65 4.27 0.29
N LEU A 220 13.67 4.61 -1.01
CA LEU A 220 12.55 5.23 -1.71
C LEU A 220 11.30 4.33 -1.74
N TRP A 221 11.48 3.02 -1.92
CA TRP A 221 10.38 2.06 -1.85
C TRP A 221 9.69 2.08 -0.47
N PHE A 222 10.45 1.96 0.62
CA PHE A 222 9.86 2.04 1.96
C PHE A 222 9.31 3.42 2.29
N LEU A 223 9.95 4.49 1.82
CA LEU A 223 9.46 5.85 1.99
C LEU A 223 8.10 6.05 1.28
N SER A 224 7.93 5.49 0.09
CA SER A 224 6.65 5.52 -0.63
C SER A 224 5.53 4.80 0.13
N SER A 225 5.87 3.71 0.82
CA SER A 225 4.96 3.00 1.74
C SER A 225 4.52 3.91 2.90
N ALA A 226 5.47 4.62 3.53
CA ALA A 226 5.19 5.54 4.63
C ALA A 226 4.32 6.73 4.19
N PHE A 227 4.61 7.30 3.02
CA PHE A 227 3.76 8.33 2.43
C PHE A 227 2.36 7.81 2.08
N GLY A 228 2.26 6.57 1.62
CA GLY A 228 0.98 5.90 1.37
C GLY A 228 0.13 5.87 2.64
N GLN A 229 0.70 5.40 3.76
CA GLN A 229 -0.02 5.37 5.04
C GLN A 229 -0.38 6.77 5.54
N LEU A 230 0.49 7.78 5.37
CA LEU A 230 0.15 9.16 5.72
C LEU A 230 -1.04 9.69 4.89
N ALA A 231 -1.03 9.41 3.58
CA ALA A 231 -2.12 9.79 2.68
C ALA A 231 -3.42 9.07 3.04
N ALA A 232 -3.36 7.76 3.31
CA ALA A 232 -4.49 6.97 3.79
C ALA A 232 -5.08 7.55 5.08
N GLY A 233 -4.24 7.93 6.05
CA GLY A 233 -4.68 8.59 7.28
C GLY A 233 -5.42 9.91 7.02
N LYS A 234 -4.90 10.76 6.13
CA LYS A 234 -5.56 12.04 5.76
C LYS A 234 -6.87 11.83 5.01
N LEU A 235 -6.89 10.92 4.02
CA LEU A 235 -8.10 10.55 3.29
C LEU A 235 -9.15 9.94 4.23
N GLY A 236 -8.72 9.10 5.17
CA GLY A 236 -9.59 8.50 6.17
C GLY A 236 -10.20 9.53 7.12
N ALA A 237 -9.41 10.50 7.57
CA ALA A 237 -9.88 11.60 8.43
C ALA A 237 -10.90 12.50 7.71
N GLU A 238 -10.72 12.75 6.42
CA GLU A 238 -11.67 13.51 5.60
C GLU A 238 -13.01 12.77 5.51
N MET A 239 -12.99 11.46 5.28
CA MET A 239 -14.19 10.61 5.22
C MET A 239 -14.93 10.52 6.58
N SER A 240 -14.20 10.63 7.68
CA SER A 240 -14.77 10.56 9.04
C SER A 240 -15.07 11.92 9.66
N SER A 241 -15.02 13.02 8.89
CA SER A 241 -15.12 14.39 9.41
C SER A 241 -16.50 14.79 9.95
N ILE A 242 -17.53 13.95 9.75
CA ILE A 242 -18.90 14.24 10.18
C ILE A 242 -19.14 13.68 11.59
N ASP A 243 -18.69 14.43 12.59
CA ASP A 243 -18.94 14.13 14.00
C ASP A 243 -20.43 14.33 14.37
N ASN A 244 -20.94 13.49 15.27
CA ASN A 244 -22.32 13.53 15.80
C ASN A 244 -23.47 13.43 14.77
N ALA A 245 -23.21 12.93 13.56
CA ALA A 245 -24.27 12.62 12.61
C ALA A 245 -24.90 11.25 12.82
N SER A 246 -26.08 11.06 12.23
CA SER A 246 -26.76 9.75 12.19
C SER A 246 -25.89 8.69 11.51
N LEU A 247 -26.06 7.42 11.91
CA LEU A 247 -25.34 6.30 11.29
C LEU A 247 -25.59 6.22 9.77
N MET A 248 -26.79 6.57 9.31
CA MET A 248 -27.11 6.63 7.88
C MET A 248 -26.29 7.70 7.16
N THR A 249 -26.13 8.88 7.75
CA THR A 249 -25.28 9.95 7.19
C THR A 249 -23.82 9.53 7.12
N LYS A 250 -23.31 8.90 8.19
CA LYS A 250 -21.94 8.34 8.22
C LYS A 250 -21.73 7.27 7.15
N LEU A 251 -22.68 6.33 7.01
CA LEU A 251 -22.67 5.30 5.97
C LEU A 251 -22.51 5.92 4.58
N VAL A 252 -23.31 6.93 4.26
CA VAL A 252 -23.25 7.62 2.95
C VAL A 252 -21.90 8.32 2.76
N ALA A 253 -21.41 9.04 3.77
CA ALA A 253 -20.12 9.75 3.70
C ALA A 253 -18.95 8.79 3.45
N TYR A 254 -18.86 7.70 4.24
CA TYR A 254 -17.82 6.68 4.05
C TYR A 254 -17.91 6.04 2.67
N THR A 255 -19.11 5.64 2.24
CA THR A 255 -19.28 4.92 0.98
C THR A 255 -19.04 5.80 -0.24
N GLU A 256 -19.42 7.08 -0.25
CA GLU A 256 -19.02 8.01 -1.33
C GLU A 256 -17.49 8.22 -1.38
N GLY A 257 -16.83 8.23 -0.22
CA GLY A 257 -15.38 8.17 -0.14
C GLY A 257 -14.81 6.91 -0.81
N TYR A 258 -15.36 5.73 -0.50
CA TYR A 258 -14.94 4.46 -1.09
C TYR A 258 -15.18 4.40 -2.60
N LYS A 259 -16.28 4.97 -3.10
CA LYS A 259 -16.52 5.11 -4.54
C LYS A 259 -15.47 5.98 -5.22
N SER A 260 -15.05 7.06 -4.57
CA SER A 260 -13.98 7.93 -5.09
C SER A 260 -12.64 7.18 -5.15
N LEU A 261 -12.29 6.45 -4.09
CA LEU A 261 -11.09 5.58 -4.07
C LEU A 261 -11.15 4.46 -5.13
N ALA A 262 -12.33 3.89 -5.36
CA ALA A 262 -12.55 2.90 -6.41
C ALA A 262 -12.27 3.50 -7.79
N LEU A 263 -12.79 4.71 -8.05
CA LEU A 263 -12.57 5.42 -9.31
C LEU A 263 -11.09 5.77 -9.51
N TYR A 264 -10.41 6.27 -8.47
CA TYR A 264 -8.98 6.58 -8.54
C TYR A 264 -8.14 5.33 -8.81
N SER A 265 -8.44 4.22 -8.15
CA SER A 265 -7.80 2.93 -8.40
C SER A 265 -8.04 2.43 -9.83
N LEU A 266 -9.27 2.57 -10.33
CA LEU A 266 -9.63 2.17 -11.69
C LEU A 266 -8.85 2.98 -12.73
N ILE A 267 -8.81 4.31 -12.57
CA ILE A 267 -8.07 5.21 -13.45
C ILE A 267 -6.57 4.85 -13.42
N ALA A 268 -5.99 4.66 -12.23
CA ALA A 268 -4.59 4.29 -12.09
C ALA A 268 -4.28 2.94 -12.75
N GLY A 269 -5.13 1.93 -12.56
CA GLY A 269 -4.98 0.60 -13.16
C GLY A 269 -5.09 0.62 -14.68
N VAL A 270 -6.11 1.29 -15.22
CA VAL A 270 -6.30 1.44 -16.68
C VAL A 270 -5.16 2.24 -17.29
N ALA A 271 -4.75 3.35 -16.68
CA ALA A 271 -3.63 4.16 -17.15
C ALA A 271 -2.34 3.34 -17.17
N LEU A 272 -2.04 2.58 -16.12
CA LEU A 272 -0.83 1.76 -16.05
C LEU A 272 -0.80 0.67 -17.13
N ILE A 273 -1.95 0.05 -17.41
CA ILE A 273 -2.09 -0.95 -18.48
C ILE A 273 -1.94 -0.28 -19.85
N ALA A 274 -2.58 0.87 -20.07
CA ALA A 274 -2.51 1.62 -21.32
C ALA A 274 -1.07 2.09 -21.61
N PHE A 275 -0.37 2.62 -20.61
CA PHE A 275 1.03 3.06 -20.71
C PHE A 275 2.04 1.91 -20.56
N SER A 276 1.59 0.66 -20.45
CA SER A 276 2.48 -0.48 -20.21
C SER A 276 3.56 -0.64 -21.29
N GLN A 277 3.25 -0.31 -22.54
CA GLN A 277 4.22 -0.33 -23.64
C GLN A 277 5.35 0.70 -23.43
N LEU A 278 5.03 1.87 -22.90
CA LEU A 278 6.01 2.93 -22.62
C LEU A 278 6.90 2.55 -21.44
N VAL A 279 6.30 2.07 -20.34
CA VAL A 279 7.05 1.61 -19.16
C VAL A 279 7.98 0.45 -19.52
N LYS A 280 7.52 -0.51 -20.35
CA LYS A 280 8.38 -1.59 -20.86
C LYS A 280 9.57 -1.09 -21.67
N LYS A 281 9.38 -0.08 -22.54
CA LYS A 281 10.49 0.51 -23.29
C LYS A 281 11.56 1.08 -22.36
N LEU A 282 11.15 1.68 -21.23
CA LEU A 282 12.07 2.19 -20.21
C LEU A 282 12.80 1.07 -19.44
N MET A 283 12.13 -0.06 -19.21
CA MET A 283 12.70 -1.24 -18.53
C MET A 283 13.74 -1.99 -19.38
N GLY A 284 13.67 -1.86 -20.70
CA GLY A 284 14.55 -2.57 -21.64
C GLY A 284 14.31 -4.09 -21.58
N GLU A 285 15.36 -4.87 -21.29
CA GLU A 285 15.29 -6.34 -21.24
C GLU A 285 14.74 -6.89 -19.91
N VAL A 286 14.52 -6.02 -18.92
CA VAL A 286 14.06 -6.43 -17.59
C VAL A 286 12.59 -6.88 -17.66
N ARG A 287 12.33 -8.11 -17.22
CA ARG A 287 10.99 -8.70 -17.10
C ARG A 287 10.59 -8.90 -15.64
#